data_AF-A0A3M6K0Q8-F1
#
_entry.id   AF-A0A3M6K0Q8-F1
#
_cell.length_a   1.000
_cell.length_b   1.000
_cell.length_c   1.000
_cell.angle_alpha   90.00
_cell.angle_beta   90.00
_cell.angle_gamma   90.00
#
_symmetry.space_group_name_H-M   'P 1'
#
loop_
_entity.id
_entity.type
_entity.pdbx_description
1 polymer ?
#
loop_
_entity_poly.entity_id
_entity_poly.type
_entity_poly.pdbx_seq_one_letter_code
_entity_poly.pdbx_strand_id
1 'polypeptide(L)' 'ATDLGGSGGGHDRACGAVIPKPKIKKFITELNKKIK' A
#
# COMPACT_ATOMS: atom_id res chain seq x y z
N ALA A 1 11.58 4.03 -4.01
CA ALA A 1 10.42 4.38 -3.16
C ALA A 1 9.16 4.13 -3.99
N THR A 2 8.10 3.57 -3.41
CA THR A 2 6.85 3.29 -4.16
C THR A 2 6.24 4.60 -4.68
N ASP A 3 5.41 4.56 -5.73
CA ASP A 3 4.74 5.75 -6.33
C ASP A 3 3.93 6.60 -5.33
N LEU A 4 3.62 6.02 -4.17
CA LEU A 4 2.90 6.68 -3.08
C LEU A 4 3.84 7.31 -2.03
N GLY A 5 5.16 7.18 -2.18
CA GLY A 5 6.16 7.68 -1.23
C GLY A 5 6.21 6.85 0.06
N GLY A 6 5.82 5.58 -0.01
CA GLY A 6 5.82 4.63 1.11
C GLY A 6 6.80 3.48 0.92
N SER A 7 6.94 2.66 1.96
CA SER A 7 7.63 1.38 1.94
C SER A 7 6.67 0.25 2.33
N GLY A 8 6.95 -0.97 1.88
CA GLY A 8 6.15 -2.14 2.24
C GLY A 8 6.98 -3.42 2.20
N GLY A 9 6.56 -4.42 2.97
CA GLY A 9 7.23 -5.71 3.09
C GLY A 9 6.34 -6.74 3.78
N GLY A 10 6.67 -8.02 3.62
CA GLY A 10 5.88 -9.11 4.17
C GLY A 10 6.19 -10.46 3.54
N HIS A 11 5.48 -11.47 4.02
CA HIS A 11 5.45 -12.82 3.47
C HIS A 11 4.04 -13.11 2.93
N ASP A 12 3.87 -14.26 2.27
CA ASP A 12 2.64 -14.63 1.55
C ASP A 12 1.34 -14.52 2.37
N ARG A 13 1.43 -14.63 3.71
CA ARG A 13 0.28 -14.60 4.62
C ARG A 13 0.21 -13.37 5.54
N ALA A 14 1.20 -12.48 5.50
CA ALA A 14 1.22 -11.28 6.31
C ALA A 14 2.14 -10.22 5.72
N CYS A 15 1.60 -9.06 5.42
CA CYS A 15 2.36 -7.92 4.90
C CYS A 15 1.89 -6.60 5.52
N GLY A 16 2.79 -5.63 5.55
CA GLY A 16 2.53 -4.28 6.02
C GLY A 16 3.14 -3.23 5.10
N ALA A 17 2.61 -2.02 5.15
CA ALA A 17 3.13 -0.88 4.42
C ALA A 17 2.99 0.41 5.25
N VAL A 18 3.95 1.31 5.10
CA VAL A 18 3.90 2.66 5.65
C VAL A 18 3.54 3.63 4.54
N ILE A 19 2.43 4.34 4.71
CA ILE A 19 1.88 5.25 3.70
C ILE A 19 1.73 6.65 4.32
N PRO A 20 2.15 7.72 3.62
CA PRO A 20 1.87 9.08 4.07
C PRO A 20 0.37 9.30 4.29
N LYS A 21 -0.02 9.82 5.45
CA LYS A 21 -1.43 10.02 5.85
C LYS A 21 -2.31 10.69 4.76
N PRO A 22 -1.84 11.73 4.04
CA PRO A 22 -2.64 12.36 2.98
C PRO A 22 -2.96 11.43 1.79
N LYS A 23 -2.16 10.37 1.59
CA LYS A 23 -2.25 9.46 0.45
C LYS A 23 -2.98 8.14 0.76
N ILE A 24 -3.55 7.98 1.96
CA ILE A 24 -4.17 6.72 2.38
C ILE A 24 -5.36 6.33 1.50
N LYS A 25 -6.17 7.30 1.07
CA LYS A 25 -7.32 7.04 0.18
C LYS A 25 -6.85 6.49 -1.17
N LYS A 26 -5.83 7.12 -1.77
CA LYS A 26 -5.23 6.66 -3.04
C LYS A 26 -4.64 5.27 -2.90
N PHE A 27 -3.98 4.97 -1.78
CA PHE A 27 -3.46 3.64 -1.49
C PHE A 27 -4.56 2.57 -1.48
N ILE A 28 -5.65 2.79 -0.73
CA ILE A 28 -6.77 1.84 -0.64
C ILE A 28 -7.41 1.62 -2.03
N THR A 29 -7.61 2.68 -2.81
CA THR A 29 -8.16 2.58 -4.16
C THR A 29 -7.30 1.70 -5.07
N GLU A 30 -5.98 1.92 -5.10
CA GLU A 30 -5.06 1.12 -5.92
C GLU A 30 -4.91 -0.31 -5.41
N LEU A 31 -4.92 -0.51 -4.09
CA LEU A 31 -4.89 -1.83 -3.47
C LEU A 31 -6.10 -2.66 -3.91
N ASN A 32 -7.31 -2.10 -3.80
CA ASN A 32 -8.54 -2.78 -4.20
C ASN A 32 -8.58 -3.16 -5.69
N LYS A 33 -7.92 -2.40 -6.57
CA LYS A 33 -7.79 -2.77 -7.98
C LYS A 33 -6.92 -4.01 -8.21
N LYS A 34 -5.93 -4.26 -7.33
CA LYS A 34 -4.95 -5.34 -7.46
C LYS A 34 -5.36 -6.64 -6.76
N ILE A 35 -6.27 -6.58 -5.79
CA ILE A 35 -6.80 -7.76 -5.07
C ILE A 35 -8.08 -8.31 -5.74
N LYS A 36 -8.36 -7.93 -6.98
CA LYS A 36 -9.55 -8.36 -7.73
C LYS A 36 -9.28 -9.61 -8.55
#